data_AF-A0A7S3CNW3-F1
#
_entry.id   AF-A0A7S3CNW3-F1
#
_cell.length_a   1.000
_cell.length_b   1.000
_cell.length_c   1.000
_cell.angle_alpha   90.00
_cell.angle_beta   90.00
_cell.angle_gamma   90.00
#
_symmetry.space_group_name_H-M   'P 1'
#
loop_
_entity.id
_entity.type
_entity.pdbx_description
1 polymer ?
#
loop_
_entity_poly.entity_id
_entity_poly.type
_entity_poly.pdbx_seq_one_letter_code
_entity_poly.pdbx_strand_id
1 'polypeptide(L)'
;MHRDMKPQNILVDQQGTLKLADFGLARAFSVPLRPFTHEVVTIWYRAPELLFGASDYSIAVDMWSVGCIFFELCALTPLFNRDNDIQMIRLICDRLGTPTEEVWPGCSQLPVLGQIQ
;
A
#
# COMPACT_ATOMS: atom_id res chain seq x y z
N MET A 1 -9.33 -1.14 -9.63
CA MET A 1 -8.36 -0.93 -8.53
C MET A 1 -7.85 0.49 -8.64
N HIS A 2 -7.83 1.26 -7.55
CA HIS A 2 -7.44 2.67 -7.55
C HIS A 2 -5.93 2.83 -7.52
N ARG A 3 -5.22 2.07 -6.68
CA ARG A 3 -3.74 1.98 -6.58
C ARG A 3 -3.02 3.23 -6.06
N ASP A 4 -3.78 4.27 -5.67
CA ASP A 4 -3.26 5.52 -5.12
C ASP A 4 -4.23 6.10 -4.08
N MET A 5 -4.78 5.22 -3.24
CA MET A 5 -5.66 5.63 -2.16
C MET A 5 -4.83 6.34 -1.09
N LYS A 6 -5.12 7.63 -0.88
CA LYS A 6 -4.49 8.51 0.13
C LYS A 6 -5.45 9.63 0.53
N PRO A 7 -5.27 10.27 1.69
CA PRO A 7 -6.19 11.31 2.15
C PRO A 7 -6.39 12.45 1.14
N GLN A 8 -5.34 12.83 0.41
CA GLN A 8 -5.41 13.89 -0.61
C GLN A 8 -6.34 13.55 -1.79
N ASN A 9 -6.59 12.26 -2.01
CA ASN A 9 -7.46 11.76 -3.09
C ASN A 9 -8.89 11.48 -2.60
N ILE A 10 -9.21 11.80 -1.35
CA ILE A 10 -10.56 11.71 -0.78
C ILE A 10 -11.09 13.14 -0.62
N LEU A 11 -11.89 13.58 -1.59
CA LEU A 11 -12.49 14.90 -1.58
C LEU A 11 -13.74 14.90 -0.69
N VAL A 12 -14.02 16.04 -0.07
CA VAL A 12 -15.22 16.27 0.74
C VAL A 12 -15.99 17.43 0.12
N ASP A 13 -17.26 17.22 -0.21
CA ASP A 13 -18.12 18.32 -0.68
C ASP A 13 -18.73 19.11 0.49
N GLN A 14 -19.46 20.18 0.17
CA GLN A 14 -20.08 21.07 1.17
C GLN A 14 -21.11 20.35 2.06
N GLN A 15 -21.63 19.21 1.60
CA GLN A 15 -22.61 18.39 2.32
C GLN A 15 -21.93 17.30 3.17
N GLY A 16 -20.59 17.22 3.16
CA GLY A 16 -19.84 16.19 3.87
C GLY A 16 -19.77 14.85 3.13
N THR A 17 -20.14 14.80 1.84
CA THR A 17 -20.05 13.57 1.05
C THR A 17 -18.60 13.34 0.64
N LEU A 18 -18.10 12.14 0.92
CA LEU A 18 -16.78 11.72 0.47
C LEU A 18 -16.82 11.27 -1.00
N LYS A 19 -15.87 11.75 -1.80
CA LYS A 19 -15.71 11.38 -3.22
C LYS A 19 -14.25 11.02 -3.48
N LEU A 20 -14.03 9.85 -4.07
CA LEU A 20 -12.70 9.47 -4.54
C LEU A 20 -12.33 10.27 -5.79
N ALA A 21 -11.07 10.69 -5.87
CA ALA A 21 -10.50 11.43 -6.99
C ALA A 21 -9.15 10.82 -7.40
N ASP A 22 -8.59 11.32 -8.50
CA ASP A 22 -7.30 10.91 -9.05
C ASP A 22 -7.19 9.40 -9.39
N PHE A 23 -7.90 9.02 -10.45
CA PHE A 23 -7.84 7.69 -11.04
C PHE A 23 -6.68 7.54 -12.04
N GLY A 24 -5.66 8.40 -12.00
CA GLY A 24 -4.54 8.39 -12.96
C GLY A 24 -3.74 7.08 -12.96
N LEU A 25 -3.68 6.41 -11.81
CA LEU A 25 -3.02 5.10 -11.65
C LEU A 25 -4.01 3.91 -11.63
N ALA A 26 -5.31 4.20 -11.77
CA ALA A 26 -6.35 3.19 -11.70
C ALA A 26 -6.28 2.24 -12.90
N ARG A 27 -6.60 0.97 -12.67
CA ARG A 27 -6.62 -0.04 -13.72
C ARG A 27 -7.83 -0.96 -13.58
N ALA A 28 -8.46 -1.25 -14.72
CA ALA A 28 -9.43 -2.34 -14.83
C ALA A 28 -8.72 -3.68 -14.57
N PHE A 29 -9.45 -4.67 -14.06
CA PHE A 29 -8.93 -6.01 -13.78
C PHE A 29 -8.47 -6.70 -15.08
N SER A 30 -7.24 -6.42 -15.51
CA SER A 30 -6.57 -7.10 -16.61
C SER A 30 -5.19 -7.53 -16.12
N VAL A 31 -5.00 -8.82 -15.90
CA VAL A 31 -3.70 -9.44 -15.64
C VAL A 31 -3.00 -9.64 -17.00
N PRO A 32 -1.71 -9.32 -17.17
CA PRO A 32 -0.73 -8.89 -16.17
C PRO A 32 -0.58 -7.36 -16.07
N LEU A 33 -0.37 -6.89 -14.85
CA LEU A 33 -0.02 -5.50 -14.57
C LEU A 33 1.48 -5.31 -14.79
N ARG A 34 1.88 -4.23 -15.48
CA ARG A 34 3.31 -3.89 -15.64
C ARG A 34 3.86 -3.52 -14.25
N PRO A 35 5.13 -3.85 -13.95
CA PRO A 35 5.78 -3.36 -12.72
C PRO A 35 5.63 -1.85 -12.61
N PHE A 36 5.39 -1.36 -11.40
CA PHE A 36 5.32 0.07 -11.13
C PHE A 36 6.65 0.71 -11.56
N THR A 37 6.58 1.79 -12.32
CA THR A 37 7.73 2.69 -12.46
C THR A 37 8.02 3.28 -11.08
N HIS A 38 9.29 3.35 -10.68
CA HIS A 38 9.77 3.99 -9.45
C HIS A 38 9.58 5.52 -9.49
N GLU A 39 8.41 5.99 -9.88
CA GLU A 39 8.07 7.39 -9.73
C GLU A 39 8.04 7.72 -8.23
N VAL A 40 8.53 8.92 -7.91
CA VAL A 40 8.66 9.47 -6.57
C VAL A 40 7.26 9.75 -6.01
N VAL A 41 6.56 8.69 -5.65
CA VAL A 41 5.20 8.73 -5.09
C VAL A 41 5.26 8.37 -3.62
N THR A 42 4.47 9.07 -2.80
CA THR A 42 4.30 8.79 -1.37
C THR A 42 3.95 7.32 -1.12
N ILE A 43 4.85 6.56 -0.50
CA ILE A 43 4.69 5.09 -0.29
C ILE A 43 3.93 4.73 1.00
N TRP A 44 3.51 5.72 1.78
CA TRP A 44 2.96 5.53 3.13
C TRP A 44 1.67 4.68 3.18
N TYR A 45 0.93 4.65 2.08
CA TYR A 45 -0.31 3.89 1.94
C TYR A 45 -0.14 2.63 1.07
N ARG A 46 1.10 2.29 0.67
CA ARG A 46 1.39 1.14 -0.20
C ARG A 46 1.37 -0.16 0.61
N ALA A 47 0.69 -1.17 0.04
CA ALA A 47 0.57 -2.50 0.63
C ALA A 47 1.91 -3.27 0.65
N PRO A 48 2.13 -4.15 1.64
CA PRO A 48 3.39 -4.88 1.80
C PRO A 48 3.71 -5.75 0.58
N GLU A 49 2.73 -6.41 -0.06
CA GLU A 49 2.94 -7.22 -1.27
C GLU A 49 3.52 -6.41 -2.42
N LEU A 50 3.14 -5.13 -2.54
CA LEU A 50 3.69 -4.24 -3.56
C LEU A 50 5.14 -3.85 -3.22
N LEU A 51 5.43 -3.59 -1.94
CA LEU A 51 6.77 -3.28 -1.46
C LEU A 51 7.73 -4.49 -1.60
N PHE A 52 7.21 -5.69 -1.39
CA PHE A 52 7.96 -6.94 -1.56
C PHE A 52 8.11 -7.38 -3.02
N GLY A 53 7.47 -6.68 -3.96
CA GLY A 53 7.62 -6.93 -5.40
C GLY A 53 6.70 -8.02 -5.96
N ALA A 54 5.56 -8.30 -5.34
CA ALA A 54 4.59 -9.27 -5.86
C ALA A 54 4.11 -8.87 -7.27
N SER A 55 4.12 -9.83 -8.21
CA SER A 55 3.55 -9.68 -9.55
C SER A 55 2.03 -9.76 -9.55
N ASP A 56 1.48 -10.56 -8.64
CA ASP A 56 0.07 -10.90 -8.57
C ASP A 56 -0.52 -10.28 -7.30
N TYR A 57 -1.22 -9.16 -7.50
CA TYR A 57 -1.91 -8.44 -6.42
C TYR A 57 -3.37 -8.18 -6.84
N SER A 58 -4.23 -8.06 -5.82
CA SER A 58 -5.67 -7.91 -6.00
C SER A 58 -6.15 -6.57 -5.44
N ILE A 59 -7.47 -6.36 -5.40
CA ILE A 59 -8.10 -5.21 -4.74
C ILE A 59 -7.72 -5.05 -3.26
N ALA A 60 -7.12 -6.08 -2.64
CA ALA A 60 -6.60 -6.00 -1.28
C ALA A 60 -5.60 -4.85 -1.08
N VAL A 61 -4.86 -4.44 -2.13
CA VAL A 61 -3.91 -3.32 -2.02
C VAL A 61 -4.63 -1.99 -1.70
N ASP A 62 -5.82 -1.78 -2.24
CA ASP A 62 -6.62 -0.58 -1.95
C ASP A 62 -7.16 -0.65 -0.50
N MET A 63 -7.49 -1.85 -0.01
CA MET A 63 -7.97 -2.05 1.37
C MET A 63 -6.88 -1.81 2.41
N TRP A 64 -5.63 -2.16 2.12
CA TRP A 64 -4.50 -1.78 2.96
C TRP A 64 -4.39 -0.26 3.09
N SER A 65 -4.43 0.46 1.98
CA SER A 65 -4.39 1.93 1.96
C SER A 65 -5.52 2.54 2.78
N VAL A 66 -6.74 2.01 2.67
CA VAL A 66 -7.90 2.42 3.48
C VAL A 66 -7.62 2.19 4.98
N GLY A 67 -6.99 1.08 5.36
CA GLY A 67 -6.59 0.83 6.75
C GLY A 67 -5.60 1.87 7.29
N CYS A 68 -4.60 2.23 6.49
CA CYS A 68 -3.65 3.31 6.83
C CYS A 68 -4.37 4.67 6.97
N ILE A 69 -5.26 5.02 6.04
CA ILE A 69 -6.06 6.25 6.09
C ILE A 69 -6.94 6.27 7.34
N PHE A 70 -7.61 5.16 7.64
CA PHE A 70 -8.48 5.06 8.81
C PHE A 70 -7.70 5.27 10.11
N PHE A 71 -6.52 4.65 10.24
CA PHE A 71 -5.64 4.92 11.37
C PHE A 71 -5.26 6.40 11.47
N GLU A 72 -4.86 7.02 10.34
CA GLU A 72 -4.44 8.42 10.32
C GLU A 72 -5.57 9.37 10.71
N LEU A 73 -6.80 9.09 10.30
CA LEU A 73 -7.98 9.86 10.72
C LEU A 73 -8.21 9.76 12.24
N CYS A 74 -7.99 8.60 12.85
CA CYS A 74 -8.15 8.40 14.29
C CYS A 74 -7.00 8.99 15.11
N ALA A 75 -5.76 8.85 14.63
CA ALA A 75 -4.54 9.21 15.35
C ALA A 75 -4.01 10.60 15.00
N LEU A 76 -4.59 11.26 13.99
CA LEU A 76 -4.13 12.53 13.39
C LEU A 76 -2.65 12.52 12.99
N THR A 77 -2.08 11.32 12.83
CA THR A 77 -0.69 11.07 12.44
C THR A 77 -0.65 9.83 11.55
N PRO A 78 0.20 9.80 10.51
CA PRO A 78 0.25 8.69 9.57
C PRO A 78 0.70 7.40 10.27
N LEU A 79 0.09 6.27 9.89
CA LEU A 79 0.44 4.95 10.44
C LEU A 79 1.90 4.58 10.12
N PHE A 80 2.30 4.88 8.89
CA PHE A 80 3.63 4.64 8.35
C PHE A 80 4.11 5.90 7.65
N ASN A 81 5.38 6.26 7.83
CA ASN A 81 5.93 7.51 7.32
C ASN A 81 7.41 7.38 6.95
N ARG A 82 7.69 6.54 5.96
CA ARG A 82 9.05 6.38 5.41
C ARG A 82 9.00 6.59 3.91
N ASP A 83 10.06 7.21 3.38
CA ASP A 83 10.15 7.60 1.97
C ASP A 83 11.04 6.63 1.16
N ASN A 84 11.52 5.56 1.80
CA ASN A 84 12.33 4.51 1.19
C ASN A 84 11.67 3.15 1.41
N ASP A 85 11.56 2.35 0.36
CA ASP A 85 10.89 1.04 0.39
C ASP A 85 11.44 0.11 1.48
N ILE A 86 12.76 0.02 1.65
CA ILE A 86 13.40 -0.83 2.68
C ILE A 86 13.03 -0.34 4.09
N GLN A 87 13.07 0.97 4.31
CA GLN A 87 12.70 1.55 5.61
C GLN A 87 11.21 1.37 5.90
N MET A 88 10.37 1.47 4.87
CA MET A 88 8.93 1.24 4.96
C MET A 88 8.63 -0.21 5.33
N ILE A 89 9.28 -1.18 4.66
CA ILE A 89 9.13 -2.60 4.96
C ILE A 89 9.55 -2.89 6.39
N ARG A 90 10.73 -2.40 6.83
CA ARG A 90 11.18 -2.58 8.21
C ARG A 90 10.17 -2.04 9.21
N LEU A 91 9.65 -0.83 8.98
CA LEU A 91 8.64 -0.23 9.84
C LEU A 91 7.34 -1.06 9.90
N ILE A 92 6.90 -1.62 8.76
CA ILE A 92 5.74 -2.51 8.71
C ILE A 92 5.99 -3.78 9.53
N CYS A 93 7.14 -4.43 9.34
CA CYS A 93 7.52 -5.63 10.09
C CYS A 93 7.65 -5.34 11.60
N ASP A 94 8.22 -4.20 11.98
CA ASP A 94 8.37 -3.80 13.38
C ASP A 94 7.01 -3.59 14.07
N ARG A 95 6.00 -3.10 13.34
CA ARG A 95 4.67 -2.82 13.91
C ARG A 95 3.70 -3.99 13.84
N LEU A 96 3.72 -4.76 12.75
CA LEU A 96 2.73 -5.80 12.45
C LEU A 96 3.29 -7.22 12.50
N GLY A 97 4.60 -7.36 12.69
CA GLY A 97 5.32 -8.62 12.62
C GLY A 97 5.91 -8.89 11.23
N THR A 98 7.04 -9.58 11.20
CA THR A 98 7.67 -10.03 9.95
C THR A 98 6.84 -11.17 9.35
N PRO A 99 6.47 -11.09 8.05
CA PRO A 99 5.78 -12.19 7.38
C PRO A 99 6.57 -13.50 7.45
N THR A 100 5.87 -14.58 7.74
CA THR A 100 6.38 -15.95 7.73
C THR A 100 5.48 -16.81 6.85
N GLU A 101 5.98 -17.97 6.42
CA GLU A 101 5.19 -18.96 5.66
C GLU A 101 3.95 -19.45 6.40
N GLU A 102 3.89 -19.31 7.73
CA GLU A 102 2.72 -19.65 8.54
C GLU A 102 1.59 -18.62 8.38
N VAL A 103 1.92 -17.33 8.41
CA VAL A 103 0.92 -16.24 8.33
C VAL A 103 0.64 -15.82 6.89
N TRP A 104 1.61 -15.98 6.00
CA TRP A 104 1.52 -15.66 4.58
C TRP A 104 2.26 -16.73 3.75
N PRO A 105 1.57 -17.83 3.41
CA PRO A 105 2.13 -18.86 2.55
C PRO A 105 2.62 -18.30 1.21
N GLY A 106 3.86 -18.61 0.84
CA GLY A 106 4.53 -18.14 -0.37
C GLY A 106 5.29 -16.82 -0.21
N CYS A 107 5.30 -16.19 0.98
CA CYS A 107 5.99 -14.90 1.16
C CYS A 107 7.50 -15.00 0.93
N SER A 108 8.13 -16.15 1.19
CA SER A 108 9.56 -16.40 0.94
C SER A 108 9.96 -16.30 -0.54
N GLN A 109 9.00 -16.43 -1.46
CA GLN A 109 9.21 -16.33 -2.90
C GLN A 109 9.15 -14.87 -3.40
N LEU A 110 8.78 -13.92 -2.53
CA LEU A 110 8.68 -12.52 -2.91
C LEU A 110 10.08 -11.93 -3.14
N PRO A 111 10.29 -11.16 -4.24
CA PRO A 111 11.61 -10.70 -4.66
C PRO A 111 12.47 -10.01 -3.60
N VAL A 112 11.85 -9.26 -2.69
CA VAL A 112 12.56 -8.42 -1.73
C VAL A 112 12.63 -9.05 -0.32
N LEU A 113 11.82 -10.05 0.02
CA LEU A 113 11.74 -10.54 1.42
C LEU A 113 13.06 -11.14 1.91
N GLY A 114 13.74 -11.93 1.07
CA GLY A 114 15.03 -12.54 1.39
C GLY A 114 16.21 -11.55 1.52
N GLN A 115 16.02 -10.28 1.16
CA GLN A 115 17.06 -9.23 1.25
C GLN A 115 16.99 -8.43 2.56
N ILE A 116 15.97 -8.67 3.39
CA ILE A 116 15.66 -7.88 4.59
C ILE A 116 15.90 -8.68 5.89
N GLN A 117 16.10 -10.00 5.80
CA GLN A 117 16.62 -10.85 6.89
C GLN A 117 18.14 -10.72 7.00
#